data_AF-A0A6I3WDA3-F1
#
_entry.id   AF-A0A6I3WDA3-F1
#
_cell.length_a   1.000
_cell.length_b   1.000
_cell.length_c   1.000
_cell.angle_alpha   90.00
_cell.angle_beta   90.00
_cell.angle_gamma   90.00
#
_symmetry.space_group_name_H-M   'P 1'
#
loop_
_entity.id
_entity.type
_entity.pdbx_description
1 polymer ?
#
loop_
_entity_poly.entity_id
_entity_poly.type
_entity_poly.pdbx_seq_one_letter_code
_entity_poly.pdbx_strand_id
1 'polypeptide(L)' 'MKDEYDFNNAKRGPIASSKGKTRITLMLDDAVITSAHEQAESAGTGYQTVINDLLRQALLSPDAGV' A
#
# COMPACT_ATOMS: atom_id res chain seq x y z
N MET A 1 -26.08 3.51 3.89
CA MET A 1 -25.42 3.62 2.57
C MET A 1 -26.50 3.58 1.50
N LYS A 2 -26.31 4.24 0.35
CA LYS A 2 -27.29 4.21 -0.76
C LYS A 2 -27.05 2.97 -1.62
N ASP A 3 -28.15 2.37 -2.09
CA ASP A 3 -28.12 1.11 -2.84
C ASP A 3 -27.55 1.25 -4.25
N GLU A 4 -27.56 2.46 -4.83
CA GLU A 4 -27.00 2.68 -6.17
C GLU A 4 -26.44 4.09 -6.33
N TYR A 5 -25.25 4.16 -6.94
CA TYR A 5 -24.57 5.41 -7.29
C TYR A 5 -24.45 5.49 -8.81
N ASP A 6 -25.00 6.55 -9.39
CA ASP A 6 -24.89 6.84 -10.81
C ASP A 6 -23.54 7.51 -11.12
N PHE A 7 -22.67 6.78 -11.81
CA PHE A 7 -21.34 7.23 -12.24
C PHE A 7 -21.27 7.59 -13.74
N ASN A 8 -22.40 7.72 -14.43
CA ASN A 8 -22.42 7.98 -15.88
C ASN A 8 -21.74 9.30 -16.28
N ASN A 9 -21.63 10.27 -15.37
CA ASN A 9 -20.91 11.53 -15.58
C ASN A 9 -19.62 11.65 -14.75
N ALA A 10 -19.17 10.56 -14.13
CA ALA A 10 -17.96 10.57 -13.33
C ALA A 10 -16.72 10.69 -14.24
N LYS A 11 -16.07 11.86 -14.20
CA LYS A 11 -14.83 12.11 -14.94
C LYS A 11 -13.66 11.47 -14.18
N ARG A 12 -12.98 10.49 -14.79
CA ARG A 12 -11.72 9.94 -14.23
C ARG A 12 -10.70 11.05 -14.10
N GLY A 13 -10.50 11.55 -12.88
CA GLY A 13 -9.42 12.48 -12.57
C GLY A 13 -8.05 11.85 -12.88
N PRO A 14 -7.01 12.67 -13.09
CA PRO A 14 -5.66 12.16 -13.27
C PRO A 14 -5.29 11.27 -12.09
N ILE A 15 -4.91 10.02 -12.39
CA ILE A 15 -4.36 9.11 -11.38
C ILE A 15 -3.05 9.76 -10.93
N ALA A 16 -2.95 10.10 -9.65
CA ALA A 16 -1.74 10.66 -9.08
C ALA A 16 -0.55 9.78 -9.48
N SER A 17 0.47 10.38 -10.12
CA SER A 17 1.63 9.60 -10.54
C SER A 17 2.30 9.03 -9.30
N SER A 18 2.71 7.75 -9.37
CA SER A 18 3.42 7.07 -8.29
C SER A 18 4.89 7.54 -8.25
N LYS A 19 5.11 8.85 -8.14
CA LYS A 19 6.45 9.46 -8.14
C LYS A 19 7.31 8.80 -7.06
N GLY A 20 8.40 8.16 -7.48
CA GLY A 20 9.33 7.45 -6.58
C GLY A 20 8.94 6.01 -6.21
N LYS A 21 7.93 5.41 -6.86
CA LYS A 21 7.57 3.99 -6.69
C LYS A 21 7.70 3.27 -8.03
N THR A 22 8.43 2.16 -8.03
CA THR A 22 8.57 1.27 -9.18
C THR A 22 7.60 0.10 -9.04
N ARG A 23 6.80 -0.17 -10.07
CA ARG A 23 5.96 -1.38 -10.11
C ARG A 23 6.84 -2.58 -10.42
N ILE A 24 6.87 -3.55 -9.51
CA ILE A 24 7.60 -4.81 -9.68
C ILE A 24 6.65 -5.99 -9.46
N THR A 25 7.00 -7.15 -10.01
CA THR A 25 6.36 -8.41 -9.67
C THR A 25 7.15 -9.03 -8.51
N LEU A 26 6.51 -9.19 -7.36
CA LEU A 26 7.09 -9.83 -6.17
C LEU A 26 6.09 -10.86 -5.65
N MET A 27 6.56 -12.06 -5.34
CA MET A 27 5.78 -13.06 -4.60
C MET A 27 5.98 -12.80 -3.10
N LEU A 28 4.89 -12.76 -2.35
CA LEU A 28 4.86 -12.67 -0.90
C LEU A 28 4.03 -13.83 -0.37
N ASP A 29 4.38 -14.33 0.80
CA ASP A 29 3.58 -15.37 1.46
C ASP A 29 2.21 -14.82 1.84
N ASP A 30 1.18 -15.66 1.78
CA ASP A 30 -0.19 -15.29 2.12
C ASP A 30 -0.30 -14.75 3.56
N ALA A 31 0.52 -15.28 4.48
CA ALA A 31 0.59 -14.81 5.86
C ALA A 31 1.09 -13.36 5.95
N VAL A 32 2.06 -12.97 5.11
CA VAL A 32 2.58 -11.60 5.05
C VAL A 32 1.53 -10.67 4.48
N ILE A 33 0.84 -11.07 3.41
CA ILE A 33 -0.23 -10.28 2.80
C ILE A 33 -1.36 -10.05 3.80
N THR A 34 -1.80 -11.11 4.49
CA THR A 34 -2.87 -11.04 5.50
C THR A 34 -2.50 -10.11 6.65
N SER A 35 -1.29 -10.28 7.20
CA SER A 35 -0.80 -9.43 8.30
C SER A 35 -0.67 -7.96 7.89
N ALA A 36 -0.20 -7.70 6.67
CA ALA A 36 -0.11 -6.35 6.12
C ALA A 36 -1.50 -5.73 5.90
N HIS A 37 -2.50 -6.54 5.55
CA HIS A 37 -3.87 -6.09 5.39
C HIS A 37 -4.48 -5.65 6.73
N GLU A 38 -4.36 -6.47 7.77
CA GLU A 38 -4.88 -6.16 9.11
C GLU A 38 -4.23 -4.89 9.70
N GLN A 39 -2.90 -4.76 9.55
CA GLN A 39 -2.18 -3.56 9.98
C GLN A 39 -2.62 -2.32 9.20
N ALA A 40 -2.85 -2.46 7.90
CA ALA A 40 -3.29 -1.37 7.05
C ALA A 40 -4.70 -0.88 7.40
N GLU A 41 -5.63 -1.80 7.70
CA GLU A 41 -6.98 -1.47 8.17
C GLU A 41 -6.94 -0.70 9.49
N SER A 42 -6.13 -1.17 10.45
CA SER A 42 -5.98 -0.47 11.74
C SER A 42 -5.36 0.92 11.59
N ALA A 43 -4.47 1.12 10.62
CA ALA A 43 -3.78 2.39 10.40
C ALA A 43 -4.50 3.32 9.39
N GLY A 44 -5.59 2.85 8.76
CA GLY A 44 -6.28 3.59 7.70
C GLY A 44 -5.42 3.85 6.46
N THR A 45 -4.44 2.98 6.18
CA THR A 45 -3.53 3.10 5.03
C THR A 45 -3.71 1.90 4.09
N GLY A 46 -2.96 1.86 2.99
CA GLY A 46 -2.93 0.69 2.10
C GLY A 46 -1.88 -0.32 2.53
N TYR A 47 -2.15 -1.62 2.34
CA TYR A 47 -1.18 -2.69 2.64
C TYR A 47 0.16 -2.52 1.91
N GLN A 48 0.15 -1.95 0.70
CA GLN A 48 1.38 -1.63 -0.03
C GLN A 48 2.24 -0.59 0.72
N THR A 49 1.62 0.36 1.42
CA THR A 49 2.34 1.35 2.23
C THR A 49 3.01 0.66 3.41
N VAL A 50 2.27 -0.19 4.15
CA VAL A 50 2.80 -0.98 5.27
C VAL A 50 4.02 -1.80 4.84
N ILE A 51 3.89 -2.58 3.75
CA ILE A 51 4.97 -3.41 3.23
C ILE A 51 6.20 -2.56 2.85
N ASN A 52 5.99 -1.44 2.15
CA ASN A 52 7.11 -0.58 1.77
C ASN A 52 7.79 0.05 2.98
N ASP A 53 7.04 0.48 3.99
CA ASP A 53 7.61 1.11 5.18
C ASP A 53 8.42 0.11 6.01
N LEU A 54 7.94 -1.13 6.14
CA LEU A 54 8.70 -2.22 6.75
C LEU A 54 10.00 -2.51 5.98
N LEU A 55 9.93 -2.60 4.65
CA LEU A 55 11.13 -2.79 3.82
C LEU A 55 12.10 -1.61 3.92
N ARG A 56 11.60 -0.37 4.00
CA ARG A 56 12.45 0.81 4.23
C ARG A 56 13.12 0.75 5.59
N GLN A 57 12.41 0.38 6.65
CA GLN A 57 13.00 0.26 7.97
C GLN A 57 14.07 -0.84 8.03
N ALA A 58 13.83 -1.97 7.34
CA ALA A 58 14.76 -3.09 7.31
C ALA A 58 16.00 -2.84 6.44
N LEU A 59 15.86 -2.11 5.32
CA LEU A 59 16.91 -1.96 4.31
C LEU A 59 17.57 -0.58 4.27
N LEU A 60 16.89 0.47 4.75
CA LEU A 60 17.32 1.87 4.61
C LEU A 60 17.48 2.60 5.95
N SER A 61 17.10 2.02 7.09
CA SER A 61 17.48 2.59 8.38
C SER A 61 19.01 2.48 8.53
N PRO A 62 19.74 3.61 8.63
CA PRO A 62 21.16 3.57 8.92
C PRO A 62 21.31 3.19 10.40
N ASP A 63 21.78 1.97 10.63
CA ASP A 63 22.26 1.41 11.90
C ASP A 63 21.25 1.10 13.01
N ALA A 64 21.26 -0.17 13.40
CA ALA A 64 21.76 -0.51 14.73
C ALA A 64 22.90 -1.53 14.55
N GLY A 65 24.11 -1.04 14.24
CA GLY A 65 25.31 -1.85 14.37
C GLY A 65 25.58 -2.18 15.85
N VAL A 66 25.78 -3.47 16.15
CA VAL A 66 26.92 -4.08 16.88
C VAL A 66 27.01 -5.53 16.41
#